data_AF-A0A830EV39-F1
#
_entry.id   AF-A0A830EV39-F1
#
_cell.length_a   1.000
_cell.length_b   1.000
_cell.length_c   1.000
_cell.angle_alpha   90.00
_cell.angle_beta   90.00
_cell.angle_gamma   90.00
#
_symmetry.space_group_name_H-M   'P 1'
#
loop_
_entity.id
_entity.type
_entity.pdbx_description
1 polymer ?
#
loop_
_entity_poly.entity_id
_entity_poly.type
_entity_poly.pdbx_seq_one_letter_code
_entity_poly.pdbx_strand_id
1 'polypeptide(L)'
;MSSEYRTGREGEFTYRGYTLDELQDMSLDEVAELLPARQRRTIERGLSVQEEKLRDRAAEAGEQETANDPIRTHLRDIPVLPEFVDLTFEVYTGQSFERVRVDPEMIGHYLGEFQLTRTSVEHGQAGIGATRSSKFVPLK
;
A
#
# COMPACT_ATOMS: atom_id res chain seq x y z
N MET A 1 -17.57 -11.07 1.07
CA MET A 1 -18.05 -10.33 -0.11
C MET A 1 -17.14 -10.74 -1.24
N SER A 2 -17.67 -11.41 -2.25
CA SER A 2 -16.90 -12.00 -3.36
C SER A 2 -16.26 -10.89 -4.17
N SER A 3 -14.93 -10.86 -4.26
CA SER A 3 -14.23 -9.97 -5.20
C SER A 3 -14.25 -10.67 -6.55
N GLU A 4 -15.11 -10.21 -7.46
CA GLU A 4 -15.06 -10.64 -8.86
C GLU A 4 -13.97 -9.83 -9.56
N TYR A 5 -12.77 -10.40 -9.68
CA TYR A 5 -11.63 -9.77 -10.34
C TYR A 5 -11.96 -9.54 -11.82
N ARG A 6 -11.87 -8.29 -12.30
CA ARG A 6 -11.86 -8.02 -13.75
C ARG A 6 -10.86 -6.95 -14.12
N THR A 7 -9.79 -7.39 -14.77
CA THR A 7 -9.31 -6.80 -16.03
C THR A 7 -8.80 -7.95 -16.91
N GLY A 8 -9.71 -8.54 -17.69
CA GLY A 8 -9.47 -9.73 -18.52
C GLY A 8 -10.78 -10.39 -19.00
N ARG A 9 -10.75 -11.12 -20.13
CA ARG A 9 -11.95 -11.69 -20.81
C ARG A 9 -12.68 -12.78 -20.01
N GLU A 10 -12.04 -13.40 -19.01
CA GLU A 10 -12.60 -14.50 -18.22
C GLU A 10 -12.09 -14.44 -16.77
N GLY A 11 -12.68 -13.60 -15.90
CA GLY A 11 -12.62 -13.73 -14.42
C GLY A 11 -11.25 -13.70 -13.69
N GLU A 12 -10.14 -13.75 -14.41
CA GLU A 12 -8.78 -13.83 -13.87
C GLU A 12 -8.11 -12.46 -13.94
N PHE A 13 -7.35 -12.14 -12.90
CA PHE A 13 -6.55 -10.92 -12.86
C PHE A 13 -5.37 -11.04 -13.82
N THR A 14 -5.25 -10.08 -14.73
CA THR A 14 -4.06 -9.94 -15.58
C THR A 14 -3.49 -8.54 -15.46
N TYR A 15 -2.16 -8.44 -15.38
CA TYR A 15 -1.45 -7.17 -15.39
C TYR A 15 -0.52 -7.12 -16.61
N ARG A 16 -0.82 -6.19 -17.52
CA ARG A 16 -0.12 -6.02 -18.81
C ARG A 16 0.01 -7.30 -19.65
N GLY A 17 -0.95 -8.21 -19.52
CA GLY A 17 -1.02 -9.46 -20.28
C GLY A 17 -0.42 -10.69 -19.58
N TYR A 18 0.06 -10.55 -18.36
CA TYR A 18 0.57 -11.64 -17.53
C TYR A 18 -0.43 -11.99 -16.41
N THR A 19 -0.55 -13.27 -16.06
CA THR A 19 -1.32 -13.72 -14.89
C THR A 19 -0.56 -13.44 -13.59
N LEU A 20 -1.24 -13.55 -12.45
CA LEU A 20 -0.59 -13.36 -11.15
C LEU A 20 0.51 -14.41 -10.90
N ASP A 21 0.23 -15.68 -11.20
CA ASP A 21 1.19 -16.77 -11.04
C ASP A 21 2.44 -16.54 -11.91
N GLU A 22 2.24 -16.13 -13.17
CA GLU A 22 3.34 -15.78 -14.07
C GLU A 22 4.18 -14.63 -13.50
N LEU A 23 3.56 -13.60 -12.93
CA LEU A 23 4.27 -12.48 -12.31
C LEU A 23 5.04 -12.85 -11.04
N GLN A 24 4.60 -13.85 -10.30
CA GLN A 24 5.30 -14.33 -9.10
C GLN A 24 6.52 -15.19 -9.46
N ASP A 25 6.47 -15.90 -10.58
CA ASP A 25 7.61 -16.70 -11.08
C ASP A 25 8.69 -15.86 -11.77
N MET A 26 8.34 -14.67 -12.26
CA MET A 26 9.27 -13.75 -12.92
C MET A 26 10.31 -13.17 -11.96
N SER A 27 11.49 -12.84 -12.49
CA SER A 27 12.49 -12.12 -11.71
C SER A 27 12.08 -10.66 -11.45
N LEU A 28 12.60 -10.07 -10.38
CA LEU A 28 12.31 -8.68 -9.99
C LEU A 28 12.63 -7.69 -11.12
N ASP A 29 13.70 -7.93 -11.88
CA ASP A 29 14.14 -7.08 -12.99
C ASP A 29 13.16 -7.14 -14.17
N GLU A 30 12.66 -8.34 -14.50
CA GLU A 30 11.65 -8.51 -15.56
C GLU A 30 10.31 -7.87 -15.17
N VAL A 31 9.90 -8.03 -13.90
CA VAL A 31 8.71 -7.35 -13.36
C VAL A 31 8.89 -5.83 -13.44
N ALA A 32 10.10 -5.31 -13.15
CA ALA A 32 10.37 -3.88 -13.20
C ALA A 32 10.13 -3.28 -14.59
N GLU A 33 10.41 -4.01 -15.68
CA GLU A 33 10.11 -3.55 -17.05
C GLU A 33 8.61 -3.34 -17.29
N LEU A 34 7.77 -4.16 -16.63
CA LEU A 34 6.32 -4.10 -16.67
C LEU A 34 5.74 -3.03 -15.73
N LEU A 35 6.51 -2.46 -14.81
CA LEU A 35 6.00 -1.44 -13.89
C LEU A 35 6.02 -0.03 -14.49
N PRO A 36 5.31 0.94 -13.88
CA PRO A 36 5.44 2.35 -14.27
C PRO A 36 6.85 2.88 -13.97
N ALA A 37 7.22 3.98 -14.65
CA ALA A 37 8.60 4.48 -14.68
C ALA A 37 9.20 4.79 -13.30
N ARG A 38 8.38 5.18 -12.32
CA ARG A 38 8.83 5.51 -10.96
C ARG A 38 9.25 4.25 -10.19
N GLN A 39 8.41 3.22 -10.21
CA GLN A 39 8.65 1.95 -9.54
C GLN A 39 9.82 1.21 -10.18
N ARG A 40 9.87 1.19 -11.53
CA ARG A 40 11.00 0.64 -12.27
C ARG A 40 12.32 1.30 -11.84
N ARG A 41 12.36 2.64 -11.78
CA ARG A 41 13.54 3.38 -11.33
C ARG A 41 13.93 3.05 -9.88
N THR A 42 12.98 2.83 -8.99
CA THR A 42 13.27 2.42 -7.60
C THR A 42 13.96 1.05 -7.59
N ILE A 43 13.43 0.09 -8.34
CA ILE A 43 14.00 -1.27 -8.43
C ILE A 43 15.39 -1.24 -9.09
N GLU A 44 15.54 -0.56 -10.22
CA GLU A 44 16.82 -0.42 -10.95
C GLU A 44 17.92 0.25 -10.11
N ARG A 45 17.54 1.15 -9.19
CA ARG A 45 18.48 1.79 -8.26
C ARG A 45 18.91 0.89 -7.10
N GLY A 46 18.22 -0.22 -6.91
CA GLY A 46 18.37 -1.13 -5.78
C GLY A 46 17.45 -0.75 -4.63
N LEU A 47 16.84 -1.79 -4.04
CA LEU A 47 16.11 -1.68 -2.78
C LEU A 47 17.10 -1.46 -1.63
N SER A 48 16.68 -0.72 -0.62
CA SER A 48 17.44 -0.59 0.62
C SER A 48 17.44 -1.91 1.39
N VAL A 49 18.43 -2.08 2.26
CA VAL A 49 18.56 -3.26 3.14
C VAL A 49 17.30 -3.50 3.99
N GLN A 50 16.54 -2.45 4.31
CA GLN A 50 15.29 -2.57 5.07
C GLN A 50 14.14 -3.06 4.19
N GLU A 51 14.07 -2.60 2.94
CA GLU A 51 13.09 -3.05 1.96
C GLU A 51 13.33 -4.49 1.54
N GLU A 52 14.59 -4.91 1.35
CA GLU A 52 14.97 -6.31 1.10
C GLU A 52 14.51 -7.22 2.24
N LYS A 53 14.77 -6.84 3.50
CA LYS A 53 14.29 -7.61 4.67
C LYS A 53 12.78 -7.69 4.75
N LEU A 54 12.07 -6.62 4.36
CA LEU A 54 10.61 -6.65 4.33
C LEU A 54 10.11 -7.62 3.26
N ARG A 55 10.76 -7.62 2.08
CA ARG A 55 10.47 -8.56 1.01
C ARG A 55 10.72 -10.00 1.43
N ASP A 56 11.89 -10.30 2.01
CA ASP A 56 12.23 -11.65 2.49
C ASP A 56 11.21 -12.14 3.52
N ARG A 57 10.83 -11.27 4.46
CA ARG A 57 9.79 -11.58 5.45
C ARG A 57 8.42 -11.82 4.81
N ALA A 58 8.07 -11.07 3.77
CA ALA A 58 6.81 -11.26 3.06
C ALA A 58 6.81 -12.58 2.28
N ALA A 59 7.93 -12.97 1.67
CA ALA A 59 8.08 -14.25 0.97
C ALA A 59 7.97 -15.46 1.91
N GLU A 60 8.40 -15.33 3.16
CA GLU A 60 8.26 -16.38 4.18
C GLU A 60 6.85 -16.44 4.80
N ALA A 61 6.08 -15.36 4.71
CA ALA A 61 4.80 -15.23 5.39
C ALA A 61 3.66 -15.84 4.56
N GLY A 62 2.85 -16.70 5.18
CA GLY A 62 1.64 -17.23 4.55
C GLY A 62 0.44 -16.28 4.63
N GLU A 63 -0.47 -16.36 3.66
CA GLU A 63 -1.72 -15.58 3.62
C GLU A 63 -2.53 -15.69 4.93
N GLN A 64 -2.70 -16.92 5.44
CA GLN A 64 -3.51 -17.18 6.65
C GLN A 64 -2.86 -16.66 7.94
N GLU A 65 -1.54 -16.60 7.96
CA GLU A 65 -0.78 -16.08 9.10
C GLU A 65 -0.90 -14.56 9.15
N THR A 66 -0.69 -13.89 8.02
CA THR A 66 -0.73 -12.42 7.96
C THR A 66 -2.12 -11.83 8.20
N ALA A 67 -3.19 -12.59 7.91
CA ALA A 67 -4.55 -12.17 8.25
C ALA A 67 -4.77 -11.95 9.75
N ASN A 68 -4.09 -12.73 10.61
CA ASN A 68 -4.18 -12.63 12.06
C ASN A 68 -3.03 -11.81 12.65
N ASP A 69 -1.81 -12.04 12.17
CA ASP A 69 -0.57 -11.34 12.56
C ASP A 69 0.00 -10.56 11.37
N PRO A 70 -0.50 -9.35 11.10
CA PRO A 70 -0.10 -8.58 9.92
C PRO A 70 1.34 -8.06 10.04
N ILE A 71 2.03 -7.99 8.90
CA ILE A 71 3.42 -7.53 8.83
C ILE A 71 3.46 -6.02 9.09
N ARG A 72 3.99 -5.62 10.25
CA ARG A 72 4.18 -4.22 10.61
C ARG A 72 5.34 -3.58 9.88
N THR A 73 5.09 -2.46 9.20
CA THR A 73 6.11 -1.72 8.47
C THR A 73 5.96 -0.20 8.59
N HIS A 74 7.11 0.48 8.61
CA HIS A 74 7.22 1.93 8.45
C HIS A 74 7.61 2.32 7.02
N LEU A 75 7.99 1.34 6.19
CA LEU A 75 8.42 1.54 4.81
C LEU A 75 7.18 1.78 3.96
N ARG A 76 6.96 3.05 3.62
CA ARG A 76 5.83 3.52 2.81
C ARG A 76 6.19 3.70 1.35
N ASP A 77 7.49 3.71 1.07
CA ASP A 77 8.17 3.97 -0.18
C ASP A 77 8.58 2.70 -0.91
N ILE A 78 8.23 1.53 -0.39
CA ILE A 78 8.39 0.26 -1.10
C ILE A 78 7.25 0.06 -2.12
N PRO A 79 7.56 -0.28 -3.39
CA PRO A 79 6.55 -0.62 -4.37
C PRO A 79 5.87 -1.95 -3.99
N VAL A 80 4.58 -2.07 -4.32
CA VAL A 80 3.85 -3.33 -4.19
C VAL A 80 4.35 -4.29 -5.25
N LEU A 81 5.02 -5.35 -4.78
CA LEU A 81 5.54 -6.44 -5.61
C LEU A 81 4.49 -7.54 -5.75
N PRO A 82 4.55 -8.39 -6.80
CA PRO A 82 3.65 -9.53 -6.97
C PRO A 82 3.65 -10.50 -5.78
N GLU A 83 4.80 -10.62 -5.09
CA GLU A 83 4.98 -11.42 -3.87
C GLU A 83 4.14 -10.92 -2.68
N PHE A 84 3.67 -9.67 -2.71
CA PHE A 84 2.93 -9.06 -1.59
C PHE A 84 1.42 -9.27 -1.69
N VAL A 85 0.94 -9.79 -2.81
CA VAL A 85 -0.48 -10.00 -3.06
C VAL A 85 -1.06 -10.98 -2.05
N ASP A 86 -2.28 -10.70 -1.58
CA ASP A 86 -3.00 -11.43 -0.53
C ASP A 86 -2.41 -11.37 0.89
N LEU A 87 -1.24 -10.75 1.07
CA LEU A 87 -0.69 -10.48 2.38
C LEU A 87 -1.34 -9.25 3.02
N THR A 88 -1.45 -9.29 4.36
CA THR A 88 -1.91 -8.15 5.14
C THR A 88 -0.73 -7.45 5.81
N PHE A 89 -0.57 -6.16 5.50
CA PHE A 89 0.44 -5.28 6.09
C PHE A 89 -0.21 -4.31 7.08
N GLU A 90 0.53 -3.95 8.12
CA GLU A 90 0.21 -2.85 9.02
C GLU A 90 1.16 -1.68 8.69
N VAL A 91 0.65 -0.68 7.97
CA VAL A 91 1.43 0.47 7.47
C VAL A 91 1.32 1.64 8.45
N TYR A 92 2.47 2.17 8.87
CA TYR A 92 2.51 3.30 9.78
C TYR A 92 2.04 4.61 9.12
N THR A 93 1.08 5.31 9.73
CA THR A 93 0.53 6.59 9.22
C THR A 93 1.18 7.84 9.81
N GLY A 94 2.05 7.67 10.82
CA GLY A 94 2.61 8.77 11.61
C GLY A 94 2.11 8.81 13.05
N GLN A 95 1.00 8.12 13.34
CA GLN A 95 0.42 7.99 14.68
C GLN A 95 0.07 6.54 15.03
N SER A 96 -0.56 5.83 14.09
CA SER A 96 -1.02 4.44 14.26
C SER A 96 -0.51 3.56 13.11
N PHE A 97 -0.62 2.25 13.30
CA PHE A 97 -0.48 1.28 12.22
C PHE A 97 -1.86 0.92 11.72
N GLU A 98 -2.08 1.12 10.42
CA GLU A 98 -3.35 0.81 9.77
C GLU A 98 -3.19 -0.42 8.89
N ARG A 99 -4.20 -1.30 8.91
CA ARG A 99 -4.18 -2.56 8.16
C ARG A 99 -4.50 -2.31 6.68
N VAL A 100 -3.69 -2.90 5.82
CA VAL A 100 -3.84 -2.91 4.36
C VAL A 100 -3.71 -4.36 3.91
N ARG A 101 -4.82 -4.95 3.42
CA ARG A 101 -4.75 -6.17 2.63
C ARG A 101 -4.40 -5.78 1.21
N VAL A 102 -3.37 -6.40 0.64
CA VAL A 102 -2.91 -6.10 -0.71
C VAL A 102 -3.74 -6.91 -1.70
N ASP A 103 -4.51 -6.22 -2.53
CA ASP A 103 -5.21 -6.84 -3.64
C ASP A 103 -4.33 -6.82 -4.91
N PRO A 104 -4.55 -7.73 -5.88
CA PRO A 104 -3.76 -7.78 -7.11
C PRO A 104 -3.76 -6.46 -7.90
N GLU A 105 -4.86 -5.70 -7.87
CA GLU A 105 -4.96 -4.40 -8.55
C GLU A 105 -4.00 -3.33 -8.00
N MET A 106 -3.41 -3.58 -6.83
CA MET A 106 -2.46 -2.68 -6.17
C MET A 106 -1.04 -2.78 -6.73
N ILE A 107 -0.75 -3.76 -7.60
CA ILE A 107 0.58 -3.93 -8.21
C ILE A 107 0.98 -2.66 -8.96
N GLY A 108 2.21 -2.19 -8.71
CA GLY A 108 2.76 -0.97 -9.32
C GLY A 108 2.43 0.33 -8.59
N HIS A 109 1.72 0.27 -7.47
CA HIS A 109 1.61 1.36 -6.51
C HIS A 109 2.64 1.23 -5.38
N TYR A 110 2.75 2.25 -4.53
CA TYR A 110 3.54 2.17 -3.29
C TYR A 110 2.65 1.84 -2.11
N LEU A 111 3.14 1.08 -1.12
CA LEU A 111 2.35 0.73 0.08
C LEU A 111 1.80 1.96 0.81
N GLY A 112 2.55 3.06 0.80
CA GLY A 112 2.13 4.32 1.40
C GLY A 112 1.00 5.05 0.70
N GLU A 113 0.61 4.65 -0.51
CA GLU A 113 -0.50 5.28 -1.26
C GLU A 113 -1.87 4.84 -0.72
N PHE A 114 -1.95 3.65 -0.11
CA PHE A 114 -3.21 3.06 0.38
C PHE A 114 -3.68 3.61 1.73
N GLN A 115 -2.82 4.34 2.44
CA GLN A 115 -3.16 4.91 3.75
C GLN A 115 -2.80 6.38 3.81
N LEU A 116 -3.76 7.24 4.15
CA LEU A 116 -3.50 8.68 4.28
C LEU A 116 -2.76 8.97 5.60
N THR A 117 -1.78 9.87 5.55
CA THR A 117 -1.05 10.34 6.75
C THR A 117 -1.76 11.48 7.48
N ARG A 118 -2.89 11.94 6.94
CA ARG A 118 -3.65 13.08 7.46
C ARG A 118 -5.12 12.73 7.47
N THR A 119 -5.82 13.24 8.46
CA THR A 119 -7.28 13.19 8.50
C THR A 119 -7.85 14.14 7.44
N SER A 120 -8.93 13.72 6.78
CA SER A 120 -9.72 14.62 5.95
C SER A 120 -10.30 15.75 6.81
N VAL A 121 -10.18 16.97 6.34
CA VAL A 121 -10.78 18.13 7.02
C VAL A 121 -12.12 18.40 6.36
N GLU A 122 -13.19 18.31 7.14
CA GLU A 122 -14.51 18.76 6.70
C GLU A 122 -14.73 20.19 7.19
N HIS A 123 -15.06 21.08 6.26
CA HIS A 123 -15.38 22.46 6.60
C HIS A 123 -16.77 22.54 7.23
N GLY A 124 -16.82 22.53 8.56
CA GLY A 124 -18.02 22.82 9.33
C GLY A 124 -18.22 24.33 9.57
N GLN A 125 -19.30 24.66 10.26
CA GLN A 125 -19.46 25.99 10.85
C GLN A 125 -18.28 26.26 11.80
N ALA A 126 -17.69 27.45 11.73
CA ALA A 126 -16.57 27.82 12.59
C ALA A 126 -16.99 27.70 14.07
N GLY A 127 -16.45 26.70 14.77
CA GLY A 127 -16.63 26.55 16.20
C GLY A 127 -16.07 27.76 16.95
N ILE A 128 -16.64 28.08 18.11
CA ILE A 128 -16.12 29.14 18.98
C ILE A 128 -14.69 28.78 19.38
N GLY A 129 -13.70 29.61 19.00
CA GLY A 129 -12.29 29.39 19.26
C GLY A 129 -11.47 28.78 18.09
N ALA A 130 -12.13 28.36 17.00
CA ALA A 130 -11.46 27.76 15.83
C ALA A 130 -10.73 28.79 14.97
N THR A 131 -11.31 29.99 14.79
CA THR A 131 -10.69 31.12 14.08
C THR A 131 -9.96 32.04 15.06
N ARG A 132 -8.87 32.69 14.62
CA ARG A 132 -8.12 33.64 15.48
C ARG A 132 -9.02 34.76 16.03
N SER A 133 -10.09 35.14 15.32
CA SER A 133 -11.09 36.13 15.74
C SER A 133 -12.11 35.61 16.76
N SER A 134 -12.36 34.31 16.84
CA SER A 134 -13.31 33.70 17.78
C SER A 134 -12.69 33.25 19.11
N LYS A 135 -11.37 33.38 19.26
CA LYS A 135 -10.64 33.04 20.50
C LYS A 135 -10.96 33.97 21.68
N PHE A 136 -11.44 35.18 21.43
CA PHE A 136 -11.78 36.13 22.47
C PHE A 136 -13.29 36.32 22.53
N VAL A 137 -13.93 35.62 23.46
CA VAL A 137 -15.32 35.89 23.86
C VAL A 137 -15.25 36.65 25.19
N PRO A 138 -15.65 37.92 25.25
CA PRO A 138 -15.69 38.65 26.50
C PRO A 138 -16.72 37.98 27.42
N LEU A 139 -16.26 37.44 28.55
CA LEU A 139 -17.16 37.02 29.63
C LEU A 139 -17.65 38.30 30.31
N LYS A 140 -18.98 38.42 30.43
CA LYS A 140 -19.64 39.52 31.14
C LYS A 140 -19.63 39.28 32.64
#